data_AF-A0A7J9YY41-F1
#
_entry.id   AF-A0A7J9YY41-F1
#
_cell.length_a   1.000
_cell.length_b   1.000
_cell.length_c   1.000
_cell.angle_alpha   90.00
_cell.angle_beta   90.00
_cell.angle_gamma   90.00
#
_symmetry.space_group_name_H-M   'P 1'
#
loop_
_entity.id
_entity.type
_entity.pdbx_description
1 polymer ?
#
loop_
_entity_poly.entity_id
_entity_poly.type
_entity_poly.pdbx_seq_one_letter_code
_entity_poly.pdbx_strand_id
1 'polypeptide(L)'
;MGGGADHRATRRQGRGRLADTGIRSARAKTDRLDARALAKLLASGSLDSVWVPDEDTQAMRRRLQRRSQLVRVKTKAKNEIHGALMRRLIPKPGFSDLFGAKGRRWLAELELPAPERETVDGCMRQLDFCEAEIAQIERVIAAEALDSPEIGRLMTVPGVNVITAATFMAAIGDIRRFADRKRLVGYLGLDPRVRQSGASAAARARISKRGSASARYALVEASWSVVRAPGPTRAFYERIRARRGHQAAIVAASRKLACLFWCLLTRSEDHAYAQPSLTKKKLRRLELAAGAPRGAVKPGTWAANKAMREAERELARQAEVAYKRTVADWQRGQAKKGASVTPGRASNRPSGGKAARQTTSPWRLRFASSVARARFRL
;
A
#
# COMPACT_ATOMS: atom_id res chain seq x y z
N MET A 1 33.32 53.59 -26.77
CA MET A 1 32.34 52.55 -27.18
C MET A 1 33.15 51.29 -27.40
N GLY A 2 33.26 50.40 -26.40
CA GLY A 2 32.46 49.17 -26.29
C GLY A 2 33.15 48.04 -27.09
N GLY A 3 33.51 46.88 -26.57
CA GLY A 3 33.35 46.24 -25.26
C GLY A 3 34.11 44.90 -25.34
N GLY A 4 34.68 44.48 -24.21
CA GLY A 4 35.56 43.32 -24.11
C GLY A 4 34.87 41.97 -24.32
N ALA A 5 35.61 41.02 -24.89
CA ALA A 5 35.25 39.62 -24.98
C ALA A 5 35.54 38.91 -23.64
N ASP A 6 34.49 38.54 -22.91
CA ASP A 6 34.59 37.70 -21.70
C ASP A 6 34.35 36.24 -22.08
N HIS A 7 35.42 35.44 -21.99
CA HIS A 7 35.39 33.99 -22.06
C HIS A 7 34.71 33.42 -20.81
N ARG A 8 33.51 32.84 -20.96
CA ARG A 8 32.97 31.93 -19.92
C ARG A 8 31.96 30.91 -20.47
N ALA A 9 32.46 29.87 -21.13
CA ALA A 9 31.69 28.65 -21.40
C ALA A 9 31.56 27.84 -20.10
N THR A 10 30.39 27.91 -19.48
CA THR A 10 30.06 27.20 -18.24
C THR A 10 29.74 25.73 -18.50
N ARG A 11 30.51 24.85 -17.85
CA ARG A 11 30.31 23.40 -17.68
C ARG A 11 28.86 23.09 -17.28
N ARG A 12 28.07 22.50 -18.18
CA ARG A 12 26.75 21.92 -17.84
C ARG A 12 26.95 20.53 -17.22
N GLN A 13 26.83 20.46 -15.90
CA GLN A 13 26.67 19.22 -15.13
C GLN A 13 25.42 18.46 -15.58
N GLY A 14 25.63 17.19 -15.93
CA GLY A 14 24.58 16.24 -16.24
C GLY A 14 23.66 15.98 -15.05
N ARG A 15 22.36 16.18 -15.25
CA ARG A 15 21.31 15.55 -14.43
C ARG A 15 20.43 14.75 -15.36
N GLY A 16 20.55 13.42 -15.27
CA GLY A 16 19.70 12.46 -15.95
C GLY A 16 18.23 12.71 -15.65
N ARG A 17 17.55 13.36 -16.59
CA ARG A 17 16.11 13.14 -16.78
C ARG A 17 16.02 11.84 -17.58
N LEU A 18 15.18 10.90 -17.12
CA LEU A 18 14.69 9.81 -17.96
C LEU A 18 14.11 10.45 -19.23
N ALA A 19 14.91 10.42 -20.29
CA ALA A 19 14.52 10.90 -21.60
C ALA A 19 13.39 9.98 -22.07
N ASP A 20 12.30 10.59 -22.52
CA ASP A 20 11.34 9.88 -23.37
C ASP A 20 12.15 9.32 -24.54
N THR A 21 12.27 8.00 -24.63
CA THR A 21 13.23 7.30 -25.49
C THR A 21 13.06 7.60 -26.99
N GLY A 22 12.09 8.41 -27.40
CA GLY A 22 11.81 8.77 -28.79
C GLY A 22 11.24 7.61 -29.63
N ILE A 23 11.39 6.37 -29.16
CA ILE A 23 10.87 5.13 -29.75
C ILE A 23 9.35 5.19 -29.93
N ARG A 24 8.64 5.83 -28.98
CA ARG A 24 7.18 5.93 -29.03
C ARG A 24 6.65 6.94 -30.05
N SER A 25 7.51 7.86 -30.51
CA SER A 25 7.18 8.96 -31.44
C SER A 25 7.76 8.77 -32.84
N ALA A 26 8.41 7.64 -33.13
CA ALA A 26 8.99 7.36 -34.45
C ALA A 26 7.89 7.13 -35.50
N ARG A 27 7.99 7.84 -36.63
CA ARG A 27 7.01 7.82 -37.74
C ARG A 27 6.90 6.46 -38.45
N ALA A 28 7.96 5.65 -38.40
CA ALA A 28 8.00 4.29 -38.92
C ALA A 28 8.42 3.34 -37.79
N LYS A 29 7.51 2.47 -37.37
CA LYS A 29 7.71 1.54 -36.26
C LYS A 29 7.93 0.14 -36.78
N THR A 30 9.17 -0.32 -36.74
CA THR A 30 9.54 -1.69 -37.12
C THR A 30 10.41 -2.29 -36.03
N ASP A 31 10.29 -3.59 -35.79
CA ASP A 31 11.06 -4.30 -34.76
C ASP A 31 12.57 -4.10 -34.94
N ARG A 32 13.04 -4.01 -36.19
CA ARG A 32 14.45 -3.73 -36.51
C ARG A 32 14.90 -2.35 -36.07
N LEU A 33 14.07 -1.31 -36.27
CA LEU A 33 14.38 0.05 -35.84
C LEU A 33 14.31 0.19 -34.31
N ASP A 34 13.29 -0.44 -33.69
CA ASP A 34 13.12 -0.44 -32.24
C ASP A 34 14.26 -1.19 -31.54
N ALA A 35 14.66 -2.37 -32.03
CA ALA A 35 15.81 -3.11 -31.52
C ALA A 35 17.12 -2.32 -31.65
N ARG A 36 17.34 -1.64 -32.79
CA ARG A 36 18.52 -0.79 -33.00
C ARG A 36 18.51 0.44 -32.08
N ALA A 37 17.35 1.05 -31.84
CA ALA A 37 17.21 2.17 -30.91
C ALA A 37 17.48 1.73 -29.46
N LEU A 38 16.94 0.59 -29.04
CA LEU A 38 17.22 0.00 -27.73
C LEU A 38 18.70 -0.35 -27.58
N ALA A 39 19.33 -0.95 -28.60
CA ALA A 39 20.76 -1.25 -28.58
C ALA A 39 21.63 0.01 -28.42
N LYS A 40 21.29 1.10 -29.14
CA LYS A 40 21.98 2.39 -28.99
C LYS A 40 21.81 2.98 -27.59
N LEU A 41 20.59 2.94 -27.04
CA LEU A 41 20.34 3.45 -25.70
C LEU A 41 20.99 2.58 -24.60
N LEU A 42 21.10 1.27 -24.80
CA LEU A 42 21.83 0.37 -23.92
C LEU A 42 23.33 0.67 -23.97
N ALA A 43 23.88 0.81 -25.19
CA ALA A 43 25.28 1.17 -25.40
C ALA A 43 25.64 2.55 -24.82
N SER A 44 24.71 3.51 -24.88
CA SER A 44 24.88 4.84 -24.27
C SER A 44 24.62 4.88 -22.76
N GLY A 45 24.37 3.72 -22.12
CA GLY A 45 24.05 3.63 -20.69
C GLY A 45 22.78 4.38 -20.30
N SER A 46 21.89 4.65 -21.27
CA SER A 46 20.66 5.43 -21.11
C SER A 46 19.42 4.55 -20.88
N LEU A 47 19.57 3.22 -20.95
CA LEU A 47 18.57 2.24 -20.55
C LEU A 47 18.95 1.60 -19.22
N ASP A 48 18.03 1.66 -18.27
CA ASP A 48 18.09 0.84 -17.06
C ASP A 48 17.57 -0.58 -17.37
N SER A 49 18.25 -1.60 -16.86
CA SER A 49 17.78 -2.98 -16.95
C SER A 49 16.41 -3.13 -16.28
N VAL A 50 15.45 -3.72 -16.98
CA VAL A 50 14.14 -4.05 -16.41
C VAL A 50 14.26 -5.33 -15.60
N TRP A 51 13.80 -5.29 -14.35
CA TRP A 51 13.74 -6.50 -13.55
C TRP A 51 12.66 -7.45 -14.08
N VAL A 52 13.06 -8.69 -14.29
CA VAL A 52 12.17 -9.82 -14.60
C VAL A 52 11.94 -10.60 -13.30
N PRO A 53 10.69 -10.83 -12.88
CA PRO A 53 10.41 -11.65 -11.71
C PRO A 53 10.76 -13.12 -11.96
N ASP A 54 11.16 -13.81 -10.90
CA ASP A 54 11.26 -15.27 -10.85
C ASP A 54 9.90 -15.95 -11.08
N GLU A 55 9.93 -17.24 -11.41
CA GLU A 55 8.74 -17.99 -11.80
C GLU A 55 7.67 -18.02 -10.70
N ASP A 56 8.07 -18.15 -9.44
CA ASP A 56 7.15 -18.15 -8.29
C ASP A 56 6.46 -16.80 -8.14
N THR A 57 7.21 -15.71 -8.24
CA THR A 57 6.67 -14.35 -8.24
C THR A 57 5.73 -14.12 -9.43
N GLN A 58 6.06 -14.63 -10.62
CA GLN A 58 5.18 -14.56 -11.79
C GLN A 58 3.90 -15.37 -11.60
N ALA A 59 3.99 -16.58 -11.06
CA ALA A 59 2.85 -17.43 -10.76
C ALA A 59 1.91 -16.76 -9.75
N MET A 60 2.44 -16.22 -8.67
CA MET A 60 1.67 -15.46 -7.68
C MET A 60 0.96 -14.24 -8.31
N ARG A 61 1.63 -13.51 -9.22
CA ARG A 61 0.99 -12.41 -9.97
C ARG A 61 -0.20 -12.89 -10.80
N ARG A 62 -0.02 -13.97 -11.56
CA ARG A 62 -1.07 -14.53 -12.42
C ARG A 62 -2.26 -14.97 -11.57
N ARG A 63 -2.03 -15.63 -10.44
CA ARG A 63 -3.10 -16.02 -9.47
C ARG A 63 -3.85 -14.81 -8.93
N LEU A 64 -3.15 -13.79 -8.44
CA LEU A 64 -3.76 -12.58 -7.89
C LEU A 64 -4.51 -11.76 -8.96
N GLN A 65 -3.98 -11.70 -10.18
CA GLN A 65 -4.65 -11.07 -11.32
C GLN A 65 -5.94 -11.81 -11.68
N ARG A 66 -5.89 -13.15 -11.81
CA ARG A 66 -7.06 -13.99 -12.08
C ARG A 66 -8.12 -13.82 -11.00
N ARG A 67 -7.72 -13.87 -9.73
CA ARG A 67 -8.61 -13.56 -8.59
C ARG A 67 -9.26 -12.20 -8.75
N SER A 68 -8.49 -11.16 -9.07
CA SER A 68 -9.05 -9.81 -9.24
C SER A 68 -10.04 -9.73 -10.41
N GLN A 69 -9.82 -10.45 -11.51
CA GLN A 69 -10.76 -10.54 -12.63
C GLN A 69 -12.06 -11.21 -12.19
N LEU A 70 -12.00 -12.36 -11.53
CA LEU A 70 -13.17 -13.08 -11.03
C LEU A 70 -13.96 -12.27 -10.00
N VAL A 71 -13.27 -11.53 -9.11
CA VAL A 71 -13.94 -10.63 -8.16
C VAL A 71 -14.72 -9.54 -8.89
N ARG A 72 -14.19 -8.98 -9.99
CA ARG A 72 -14.92 -7.98 -10.79
C ARG A 72 -16.16 -8.58 -11.46
N VAL A 73 -16.03 -9.78 -12.04
CA VAL A 73 -17.16 -10.50 -12.63
C VAL A 73 -18.23 -10.79 -11.58
N LYS A 74 -17.82 -11.29 -10.41
CA LYS A 74 -18.71 -11.50 -9.26
C LYS A 74 -19.43 -10.22 -8.85
N THR A 75 -18.70 -9.11 -8.69
CA THR A 75 -19.31 -7.81 -8.32
C THR A 75 -20.29 -7.34 -9.39
N LYS A 76 -19.98 -7.54 -10.68
CA LYS A 76 -20.88 -7.20 -11.79
C LYS A 76 -22.19 -7.98 -11.68
N ALA A 77 -22.14 -9.30 -11.52
CA ALA A 77 -23.33 -10.15 -11.34
C ALA A 77 -24.17 -9.72 -10.12
N LYS A 78 -23.54 -9.39 -8.99
CA LYS A 78 -24.26 -8.85 -7.80
C LYS A 78 -24.99 -7.55 -8.14
N ASN A 79 -24.32 -6.65 -8.86
CA ASN A 79 -24.90 -5.36 -9.24
C ASN A 79 -26.02 -5.51 -10.27
N GLU A 80 -25.94 -6.49 -11.16
CA GLU A 80 -27.02 -6.81 -12.12
C GLU A 80 -28.28 -7.32 -11.38
N ILE A 81 -28.12 -8.22 -10.38
CA ILE A 81 -29.22 -8.64 -9.50
C ILE A 81 -29.80 -7.43 -8.76
N HIS A 82 -28.95 -6.58 -8.17
CA HIS A 82 -29.45 -5.36 -7.52
C HIS A 82 -30.21 -4.46 -8.50
N GLY A 83 -29.74 -4.32 -9.75
CA GLY A 83 -30.41 -3.57 -10.80
C GLY A 83 -31.79 -4.14 -11.14
N ALA A 84 -31.91 -5.46 -11.28
CA ALA A 84 -33.18 -6.16 -11.51
C ALA A 84 -34.21 -5.87 -10.40
N LEU A 85 -33.78 -5.97 -9.13
CA LEU A 85 -34.64 -5.66 -7.99
C LEU A 85 -35.07 -4.18 -7.96
N MET A 86 -34.14 -3.26 -8.26
CA MET A 86 -34.40 -1.82 -8.26
C MET A 86 -35.37 -1.40 -9.35
N ARG A 87 -35.30 -1.99 -10.55
CA ARG A 87 -36.26 -1.74 -11.65
C ARG A 87 -37.70 -2.10 -11.26
N ARG A 88 -37.85 -3.07 -10.35
CA ARG A 88 -39.14 -3.52 -9.82
C ARG A 88 -39.53 -2.84 -8.51
N LEU A 89 -38.76 -1.85 -8.06
CA LEU A 89 -38.95 -1.12 -6.80
C LEU A 89 -39.05 -2.05 -5.58
N ILE A 90 -38.35 -3.20 -5.64
CA ILE A 90 -38.40 -4.18 -4.57
C ILE A 90 -37.59 -3.65 -3.39
N PRO A 91 -38.20 -3.49 -2.20
CA PRO A 91 -37.51 -2.91 -1.06
C PRO A 91 -36.38 -3.82 -0.60
N LYS A 92 -35.39 -3.20 0.04
CA LYS A 92 -34.27 -3.95 0.61
C LYS A 92 -34.81 -4.93 1.66
N PRO A 93 -34.49 -6.23 1.58
CA PRO A 93 -34.97 -7.19 2.55
C PRO A 93 -34.36 -6.93 3.94
N GLY A 94 -35.06 -7.36 4.99
CA GLY A 94 -34.67 -7.20 6.40
C GLY A 94 -33.44 -8.02 6.85
N PHE A 95 -32.62 -8.50 5.92
CA PHE A 95 -31.37 -9.21 6.22
C PHE A 95 -30.17 -8.51 5.58
N SER A 96 -28.99 -8.73 6.16
CA SER A 96 -27.77 -8.00 5.80
C SER A 96 -27.10 -8.51 4.52
N ASP A 97 -27.20 -9.81 4.22
CA ASP A 97 -26.54 -10.44 3.07
C ASP A 97 -27.56 -11.05 2.10
N LEU A 98 -27.73 -10.39 0.96
CA LEU A 98 -28.61 -10.83 -0.13
C LEU A 98 -28.14 -12.11 -0.81
N PHE A 99 -26.84 -12.39 -0.80
CA PHE A 99 -26.26 -13.51 -1.51
C PHE A 99 -25.92 -14.68 -0.57
N GLY A 100 -26.26 -14.56 0.72
CA GLY A 100 -26.16 -15.62 1.71
C GLY A 100 -27.36 -16.57 1.66
N ALA A 101 -27.33 -17.63 2.48
CA ALA A 101 -28.34 -18.69 2.43
C ALA A 101 -29.80 -18.20 2.56
N LYS A 102 -30.07 -17.23 3.44
CA LYS A 102 -31.42 -16.64 3.61
C LYS A 102 -31.81 -15.77 2.41
N GLY A 103 -30.88 -14.94 1.92
CA GLY A 103 -31.14 -14.06 0.79
C GLY A 103 -31.33 -14.80 -0.52
N ARG A 104 -30.60 -15.90 -0.73
CA ARG A 104 -30.78 -16.79 -1.88
C ARG A 104 -32.14 -17.48 -1.90
N ARG A 105 -32.63 -17.95 -0.75
CA ARG A 105 -34.00 -18.50 -0.63
C ARG A 105 -35.04 -17.44 -0.97
N TRP A 106 -34.90 -16.27 -0.39
CA TRP A 106 -35.79 -15.14 -0.68
C TRP A 106 -35.79 -14.75 -2.17
N LEU A 107 -34.62 -14.68 -2.82
CA LEU A 107 -34.52 -14.42 -4.26
C LEU A 107 -35.19 -15.51 -5.10
N ALA A 108 -35.15 -16.76 -4.65
CA ALA A 108 -35.76 -17.88 -5.37
C ALA A 108 -37.29 -17.88 -5.28
N GLU A 109 -37.84 -17.45 -4.14
CA GLU A 109 -39.28 -17.35 -3.86
C GLU A 109 -39.90 -16.06 -4.40
N LEU A 110 -39.09 -15.06 -4.70
CA LEU A 110 -39.55 -13.75 -5.16
C LEU A 110 -40.17 -13.84 -6.56
N GLU A 111 -41.42 -13.39 -6.66
CA GLU A 111 -42.11 -13.28 -7.94
C GLU A 111 -41.52 -12.14 -8.79
N LEU A 112 -40.97 -12.51 -9.95
CA LEU A 112 -40.36 -11.60 -10.90
C LEU A 112 -40.92 -11.88 -12.29
N PRO A 113 -41.11 -10.84 -13.13
CA PRO A 113 -41.36 -11.04 -14.55
C PRO A 113 -40.24 -11.88 -15.18
N ALA A 114 -40.59 -12.72 -16.16
CA ALA A 114 -39.66 -13.62 -16.85
C ALA A 114 -38.27 -13.01 -17.17
N PRO A 115 -38.14 -11.82 -17.79
CA PRO A 115 -36.82 -11.27 -18.12
C PRO A 115 -35.96 -10.93 -16.89
N GLU A 116 -36.59 -10.49 -15.79
CA GLU A 116 -35.86 -10.22 -14.55
C GLU A 116 -35.46 -11.53 -13.85
N ARG A 117 -36.34 -12.54 -13.90
CA ARG A 117 -36.04 -13.86 -13.36
C ARG A 117 -34.86 -14.52 -14.08
N GLU A 118 -34.86 -14.48 -15.41
CA GLU A 118 -33.75 -14.97 -16.25
C GLU A 118 -32.43 -14.29 -15.89
N THR A 119 -32.46 -12.96 -15.72
CA THR A 119 -31.30 -12.16 -15.33
C THR A 119 -30.78 -12.58 -13.95
N VAL A 120 -31.67 -12.68 -12.95
CA VAL A 120 -31.30 -13.05 -11.58
C VAL A 120 -30.69 -14.45 -11.56
N ASP A 121 -31.30 -15.42 -12.24
CA ASP A 121 -30.81 -16.80 -12.28
C ASP A 121 -29.48 -16.95 -12.99
N GLY A 122 -29.31 -16.29 -14.14
CA GLY A 122 -28.05 -16.25 -14.86
C GLY A 122 -26.93 -15.68 -14.00
N CYS A 123 -27.21 -14.55 -13.32
CA CYS A 123 -26.27 -13.93 -12.41
C CYS A 123 -25.96 -14.82 -11.20
N MET A 124 -26.95 -15.51 -10.64
CA MET A 124 -26.76 -16.43 -9.51
C MET A 124 -25.82 -17.59 -9.88
N ARG A 125 -26.00 -18.21 -11.06
CA ARG A 125 -25.06 -19.23 -11.56
C ARG A 125 -23.66 -18.67 -11.74
N GLN A 126 -23.54 -17.45 -12.28
CA GLN A 126 -22.25 -16.78 -12.43
C GLN A 126 -21.58 -16.49 -11.08
N LEU A 127 -22.36 -16.10 -10.06
CA LEU A 127 -21.87 -15.91 -8.71
C LEU A 127 -21.30 -17.20 -8.13
N ASP A 128 -22.01 -18.31 -8.25
CA ASP A 128 -21.58 -19.61 -7.75
C ASP A 128 -20.27 -20.07 -8.38
N PHE A 129 -20.18 -19.96 -9.71
CA PHE A 129 -18.95 -20.24 -10.43
C PHE A 129 -17.78 -19.37 -9.93
N CYS A 130 -18.00 -18.05 -9.85
CA CYS A 130 -16.95 -17.13 -9.41
C CYS A 130 -16.53 -17.38 -7.96
N GLU A 131 -17.46 -17.68 -7.06
CA GLU A 131 -17.18 -17.94 -5.65
C GLU A 131 -16.36 -19.22 -5.48
N ALA A 132 -16.69 -20.29 -6.22
CA ALA A 132 -15.91 -21.52 -6.23
C ALA A 132 -14.48 -21.29 -6.76
N GLU A 133 -14.34 -20.65 -7.92
CA GLU A 133 -13.03 -20.36 -8.54
C GLU A 133 -12.15 -19.46 -7.67
N ILE A 134 -12.74 -18.41 -7.09
CA ILE A 134 -12.02 -17.52 -6.16
C ILE A 134 -11.55 -18.32 -4.94
N ALA A 135 -12.38 -19.19 -4.37
CA ALA A 135 -12.01 -19.99 -3.20
C ALA A 135 -10.87 -20.96 -3.52
N GLN A 136 -10.84 -21.57 -4.71
CA GLN A 136 -9.72 -22.41 -5.15
C GLN A 136 -8.42 -21.61 -5.27
N ILE A 137 -8.46 -20.44 -5.92
CA ILE A 137 -7.28 -19.58 -6.05
C ILE A 137 -6.81 -19.07 -4.67
N GLU A 138 -7.73 -18.67 -3.80
CA GLU A 138 -7.40 -18.20 -2.46
C GLU A 138 -6.81 -19.30 -1.58
N ARG A 139 -7.19 -20.57 -1.77
CA ARG A 139 -6.56 -21.72 -1.10
C ARG A 139 -5.09 -21.87 -1.49
N VAL A 140 -4.79 -21.79 -2.78
CA VAL A 140 -3.39 -21.88 -3.28
C VAL A 140 -2.57 -20.69 -2.79
N ILE A 141 -3.10 -19.47 -2.89
CA ILE A 141 -2.45 -18.28 -2.34
C ILE A 141 -2.22 -18.42 -0.83
N ALA A 142 -3.19 -19.03 -0.11
CA ALA A 142 -3.08 -19.22 1.33
C ALA A 142 -1.95 -20.17 1.71
N ALA A 143 -1.80 -21.29 0.99
CA ALA A 143 -0.70 -22.24 1.20
C ALA A 143 0.66 -21.56 0.97
N GLU A 144 0.86 -20.93 -0.19
CA GLU A 144 2.11 -20.22 -0.52
C GLU A 144 2.42 -19.08 0.46
N ALA A 145 1.39 -18.41 0.98
CA ALA A 145 1.55 -17.33 1.95
C ALA A 145 1.95 -17.80 3.36
N LEU A 146 1.62 -19.03 3.75
CA LEU A 146 2.03 -19.59 5.04
C LEU A 146 3.54 -19.84 5.10
N ASP A 147 4.15 -20.17 3.95
CA ASP A 147 5.58 -20.44 3.84
C ASP A 147 6.42 -19.16 3.66
N SER A 148 5.79 -17.99 3.44
CA SER A 148 6.49 -16.72 3.28
C SER A 148 6.55 -15.91 4.58
N PRO A 149 7.75 -15.78 5.22
CA PRO A 149 7.91 -14.94 6.39
C PRO A 149 7.68 -13.45 6.08
N GLU A 150 7.93 -13.00 4.85
CA GLU A 150 7.67 -11.64 4.40
C GLU A 150 6.17 -11.34 4.42
N ILE A 151 5.33 -12.22 3.87
CA ILE A 151 3.88 -12.05 3.87
C ILE A 151 3.35 -12.06 5.30
N GLY A 152 3.80 -13.00 6.13
CA GLY A 152 3.47 -13.06 7.56
C GLY A 152 3.81 -11.75 8.29
N ARG A 153 5.02 -11.22 8.06
CA ARG A 153 5.50 -9.96 8.62
C ARG A 153 4.63 -8.77 8.20
N LEU A 154 4.25 -8.67 6.93
CA LEU A 154 3.34 -7.61 6.47
C LEU A 154 1.94 -7.73 7.09
N MET A 155 1.45 -8.95 7.33
CA MET A 155 0.17 -9.22 7.98
C MET A 155 0.14 -8.83 9.47
N THR A 156 1.29 -8.59 10.11
CA THR A 156 1.34 -8.05 11.49
C THR A 156 0.76 -6.63 11.59
N VAL A 157 0.76 -5.88 10.48
CA VAL A 157 0.18 -4.54 10.43
C VAL A 157 -1.36 -4.63 10.53
N PRO A 158 -2.00 -3.96 11.51
CA PRO A 158 -3.47 -3.95 11.62
C PRO A 158 -4.11 -3.44 10.33
N GLY A 159 -5.10 -4.18 9.79
CA GLY A 159 -5.76 -3.84 8.53
C GLY A 159 -5.12 -4.38 7.25
N VAL A 160 -3.94 -5.01 7.33
CA VAL A 160 -3.32 -5.73 6.20
C VAL A 160 -3.66 -7.22 6.29
N ASN A 161 -4.13 -7.80 5.19
CA ASN A 161 -4.45 -9.23 5.05
C ASN A 161 -3.54 -9.90 4.00
N VAL A 162 -3.70 -11.22 3.83
CA VAL A 162 -2.90 -12.00 2.88
C VAL A 162 -2.97 -11.45 1.46
N ILE A 163 -4.16 -11.14 0.94
CA ILE A 163 -4.30 -10.68 -0.45
C ILE A 163 -3.56 -9.37 -0.67
N THR A 164 -3.65 -8.42 0.27
CA THR A 164 -2.86 -7.18 0.20
C THR A 164 -1.36 -7.46 0.26
N ALA A 165 -0.92 -8.26 1.22
CA ALA A 165 0.49 -8.57 1.44
C ALA A 165 1.09 -9.32 0.23
N ALA A 166 0.43 -10.37 -0.24
CA ALA A 166 0.81 -11.13 -1.42
C ALA A 166 0.80 -10.27 -2.68
N THR A 167 -0.20 -9.39 -2.88
CA THR A 167 -0.23 -8.45 -4.02
C THR A 167 0.94 -7.47 -3.99
N PHE A 168 1.30 -7.00 -2.80
CA PHE A 168 2.47 -6.16 -2.65
C PHE A 168 3.75 -6.93 -2.98
N MET A 169 3.99 -8.08 -2.35
CA MET A 169 5.17 -8.91 -2.58
C MET A 169 5.28 -9.34 -4.04
N ALA A 170 4.21 -9.79 -4.65
CA ALA A 170 4.16 -10.15 -6.07
C ALA A 170 4.56 -8.96 -6.97
N ALA A 171 4.12 -7.74 -6.66
CA ALA A 171 4.46 -6.56 -7.47
C ALA A 171 5.92 -6.13 -7.34
N ILE A 172 6.54 -6.32 -6.18
CA ILE A 172 7.87 -5.80 -5.86
C ILE A 172 8.98 -6.86 -5.89
N GLY A 173 8.65 -8.15 -5.82
CA GLY A 173 9.62 -9.23 -5.63
C GLY A 173 10.48 -8.99 -4.39
N ASP A 174 11.80 -9.13 -4.55
CA ASP A 174 12.77 -8.85 -3.49
C ASP A 174 12.83 -7.36 -3.12
N ILE A 175 12.67 -7.05 -1.82
CA ILE A 175 12.75 -5.70 -1.28
C ILE A 175 14.14 -5.06 -1.47
N ARG A 176 15.21 -5.86 -1.49
CA ARG A 176 16.61 -5.39 -1.57
C ARG A 176 16.91 -4.64 -2.87
N ARG A 177 16.07 -4.83 -3.89
CA ARG A 177 16.11 -4.07 -5.15
C ARG A 177 15.90 -2.57 -4.97
N PHE A 178 15.29 -2.16 -3.86
CA PHE A 178 15.01 -0.76 -3.56
C PHE A 178 15.98 -0.24 -2.50
N ALA A 179 17.00 0.50 -2.95
CA ALA A 179 17.99 1.13 -2.07
C ALA A 179 17.37 2.04 -0.99
N ASP A 180 16.20 2.63 -1.28
CA ASP A 180 15.45 3.39 -0.29
C ASP A 180 13.93 3.28 -0.49
N ARG A 181 13.20 3.65 0.55
CA ARG A 181 11.73 3.74 0.55
C ARG A 181 11.16 4.68 -0.52
N LYS A 182 11.90 5.72 -0.96
CA LYS A 182 11.42 6.68 -1.97
C LYS A 182 11.39 6.01 -3.35
N ARG A 183 12.39 5.21 -3.69
CA ARG A 183 12.45 4.42 -4.93
C ARG A 183 11.29 3.43 -5.00
N LEU A 184 11.00 2.74 -3.89
CA LEU A 184 9.82 1.87 -3.81
C LEU A 184 8.52 2.63 -4.05
N VAL A 185 8.32 3.77 -3.38
CA VAL A 185 7.12 4.60 -3.53
C VAL A 185 6.96 5.10 -4.98
N GLY A 186 8.07 5.48 -5.62
CA GLY A 186 8.10 5.86 -7.04
C GLY A 186 7.74 4.70 -7.96
N TYR A 187 8.30 3.51 -7.74
CA TYR A 187 8.00 2.30 -8.50
C TYR A 187 6.52 1.88 -8.40
N LEU A 188 5.92 2.07 -7.23
CA LEU A 188 4.48 1.83 -7.03
C LEU A 188 3.62 2.94 -7.64
N GLY A 189 4.20 4.10 -7.98
CA GLY A 189 3.49 5.25 -8.53
C GLY A 189 2.63 6.00 -7.49
N LEU A 190 3.04 5.95 -6.22
CA LEU A 190 2.42 6.66 -5.08
C LEU A 190 3.08 8.02 -4.77
N ASP A 191 4.10 8.38 -5.54
CA ASP A 191 4.78 9.66 -5.47
C ASP A 191 3.90 10.80 -6.08
N PRO A 192 3.88 11.99 -5.47
CA PRO A 192 3.22 13.15 -6.07
C PRO A 192 3.94 13.57 -7.36
N ARG A 193 3.19 13.87 -8.43
CA ARG A 193 3.74 14.46 -9.65
C ARG A 193 4.18 15.89 -9.40
N VAL A 194 5.47 16.17 -9.60
CA VAL A 194 5.96 17.56 -9.60
C VAL A 194 5.64 18.18 -10.95
N ARG A 195 4.75 19.19 -10.97
CA ARG A 195 4.57 20.09 -12.12
C ARG A 195 5.07 21.46 -11.68
N GLN A 196 6.32 21.74 -12.01
CA GLN A 196 6.96 23.03 -11.74
C GLN A 196 7.38 23.63 -13.09
N SER A 197 6.65 24.64 -13.53
CA SER A 197 7.00 25.52 -14.64
C SER A 197 7.19 26.92 -14.05
N GLY A 198 8.41 27.47 -14.12
CA GLY A 198 8.75 28.77 -13.54
C GLY A 198 8.93 28.79 -12.01
N ALA A 199 8.88 30.00 -11.43
CA ALA A 199 9.06 30.29 -10.00
C ALA A 199 7.80 30.04 -9.14
N SER A 200 6.67 29.64 -9.74
CA SER A 200 5.41 29.43 -9.04
C SER A 200 5.47 28.21 -8.11
N ALA A 201 4.82 28.33 -6.94
CA ALA A 201 4.66 27.24 -6.01
C ALA A 201 4.02 26.02 -6.70
N ALA A 202 4.60 24.83 -6.48
CA ALA A 202 4.13 23.60 -7.11
C ALA A 202 2.63 23.40 -6.85
N ALA A 203 1.83 23.38 -7.93
CA ALA A 203 0.40 23.15 -7.87
C ALA A 203 0.05 21.82 -7.16
N ARG A 204 -1.22 21.65 -6.77
CA ARG A 204 -1.75 20.47 -6.08
C ARG A 204 -1.45 19.19 -6.88
N ALA A 205 -0.33 18.55 -6.55
CA ALA A 205 0.21 17.41 -7.29
C ALA A 205 -0.67 16.16 -7.14
N ARG A 206 -1.23 15.66 -8.25
CA ARG A 206 -1.81 14.30 -8.33
C ARG A 206 -0.68 13.27 -8.22
N ILE A 207 -0.95 12.06 -7.75
CA ILE A 207 0.06 10.99 -7.76
C ILE A 207 0.45 10.59 -9.19
N SER A 208 1.65 10.04 -9.37
CA SER A 208 2.17 9.68 -10.69
C SER A 208 1.34 8.60 -11.38
N LYS A 209 0.90 7.58 -10.64
CA LYS A 209 0.26 6.36 -11.16
C LYS A 209 1.14 5.58 -12.16
N ARG A 210 2.42 5.94 -12.30
CA ARG A 210 3.41 5.22 -13.13
C ARG A 210 3.94 4.05 -12.29
N GLY A 211 3.32 2.88 -12.41
CA GLY A 211 3.63 1.70 -11.59
C GLY A 211 2.48 0.71 -11.50
N SER A 212 2.65 -0.37 -10.71
CA SER A 212 1.63 -1.42 -10.55
C SER A 212 0.30 -0.88 -10.02
N ALA A 213 -0.76 -0.93 -10.84
CA ALA A 213 -2.10 -0.52 -10.45
C ALA A 213 -2.67 -1.40 -9.34
N SER A 214 -2.43 -2.72 -9.41
CA SER A 214 -2.90 -3.69 -8.42
C SER A 214 -2.26 -3.45 -7.06
N ALA A 215 -0.96 -3.18 -6.99
CA ALA A 215 -0.28 -2.90 -5.72
C ALA A 215 -0.75 -1.58 -5.09
N ARG A 216 -0.95 -0.53 -5.90
CA ARG A 216 -1.56 0.71 -5.39
C ARG A 216 -2.95 0.48 -4.85
N TYR A 217 -3.79 -0.23 -5.61
CA TYR A 217 -5.15 -0.56 -5.20
C TYR A 217 -5.12 -1.32 -3.87
N ALA A 218 -4.32 -2.37 -3.74
CA ALA A 218 -4.18 -3.15 -2.51
C ALA A 218 -3.75 -2.31 -1.30
N LEU A 219 -2.80 -1.38 -1.48
CA LEU A 219 -2.34 -0.48 -0.41
C LEU A 219 -3.40 0.55 -0.02
N VAL A 220 -4.16 1.07 -0.98
CA VAL A 220 -5.30 1.96 -0.73
C VAL A 220 -6.40 1.21 0.02
N GLU A 221 -6.76 0.01 -0.44
CA GLU A 221 -7.73 -0.86 0.21
C GLU A 221 -7.36 -1.16 1.68
N ALA A 222 -6.11 -1.55 1.92
CA ALA A 222 -5.62 -1.77 3.28
C ALA A 222 -5.64 -0.49 4.11
N SER A 223 -5.36 0.66 3.52
CA SER A 223 -5.33 1.95 4.22
C SER A 223 -6.67 2.28 4.87
N TRP A 224 -7.81 1.95 4.25
CA TRP A 224 -9.14 2.14 4.85
C TRP A 224 -9.30 1.41 6.18
N SER A 225 -8.66 0.25 6.33
CA SER A 225 -8.69 -0.53 7.57
C SER A 225 -7.59 -0.09 8.55
N VAL A 226 -6.39 0.18 8.05
CA VAL A 226 -5.24 0.62 8.85
C VAL A 226 -5.55 1.91 9.62
N VAL A 227 -6.22 2.90 8.98
CA VAL A 227 -6.51 4.18 9.63
C VAL A 227 -7.61 4.12 10.69
N ARG A 228 -8.36 3.02 10.76
CA ARG A 228 -9.39 2.77 11.79
C ARG A 228 -8.80 2.14 13.06
N ALA A 229 -7.69 1.43 12.92
CA ALA A 229 -6.95 0.90 14.07
C ALA A 229 -6.21 2.04 14.79
N PRO A 230 -6.18 2.06 16.13
CA PRO A 230 -5.35 3.03 16.84
C PRO A 230 -3.87 2.81 16.53
N GLY A 231 -3.12 3.90 16.50
CA GLY A 231 -1.67 3.87 16.32
C GLY A 231 -1.12 5.01 15.46
N PRO A 232 0.21 5.06 15.26
CA PRO A 232 0.87 6.19 14.59
C PRO A 232 0.41 6.46 13.15
N THR A 233 -0.08 5.44 12.43
CA THR A 233 -0.61 5.61 11.07
C THR A 233 -1.95 6.34 11.09
N ARG A 234 -2.82 6.04 12.06
CA ARG A 234 -4.09 6.78 12.26
C ARG A 234 -3.84 8.23 12.62
N ALA A 235 -2.97 8.51 13.58
CA ALA A 235 -2.59 9.88 13.93
C ALA A 235 -2.03 10.67 12.72
N PHE A 236 -1.20 10.01 11.90
CA PHE A 236 -0.72 10.62 10.65
C PHE A 236 -1.86 10.92 9.68
N TYR A 237 -2.77 9.97 9.49
CA TYR A 237 -3.95 10.13 8.64
C TYR A 237 -4.83 11.29 9.11
N GLU A 238 -5.17 11.37 10.40
CA GLU A 238 -6.02 12.42 10.98
C GLU A 238 -5.42 13.82 10.70
N ARG A 239 -4.11 13.97 10.88
CA ARG A 239 -3.39 15.23 10.61
C ARG A 239 -3.39 15.63 9.13
N ILE A 240 -3.43 14.68 8.21
CA ILE A 240 -3.53 14.97 6.77
C ILE A 240 -4.98 15.27 6.40
N ARG A 241 -5.93 14.50 6.95
CA ARG A 241 -7.37 14.66 6.72
C ARG A 241 -7.83 16.06 7.09
N ALA A 242 -7.40 16.57 8.26
CA ALA A 242 -7.73 17.90 8.73
C ALA A 242 -7.32 19.03 7.75
N ARG A 243 -6.32 18.81 6.89
CA ARG A 243 -5.78 19.82 5.97
C ARG A 243 -6.14 19.61 4.51
N ARG A 244 -6.37 18.36 4.09
CA ARG A 244 -6.48 17.99 2.67
C ARG A 244 -7.71 17.14 2.35
N GLY A 245 -8.55 16.86 3.33
CA GLY A 245 -9.73 16.02 3.16
C GLY A 245 -9.42 14.53 3.18
N HIS A 246 -10.49 13.74 3.20
CA HIS A 246 -10.46 12.31 3.47
C HIS A 246 -9.70 11.50 2.40
N GLN A 247 -10.03 11.69 1.11
CA GLN A 247 -9.45 10.93 0.02
C GLN A 247 -7.93 11.14 -0.11
N ALA A 248 -7.47 12.39 0.02
CA ALA A 248 -6.05 12.70 -0.01
C ALA A 248 -5.31 12.10 1.20
N ALA A 249 -5.96 12.04 2.37
CA ALA A 249 -5.39 11.43 3.56
C ALA A 249 -5.25 9.91 3.45
N ILE A 250 -6.22 9.22 2.83
CA ILE A 250 -6.10 7.78 2.54
C ILE A 250 -4.90 7.52 1.63
N VAL A 251 -4.77 8.24 0.51
CA VAL A 251 -3.62 8.07 -0.41
C VAL A 251 -2.29 8.37 0.29
N ALA A 252 -2.24 9.40 1.14
CA ALA A 252 -1.07 9.69 1.95
C ALA A 252 -0.75 8.56 2.95
N ALA A 253 -1.77 7.97 3.57
CA ALA A 253 -1.62 6.80 4.44
C ALA A 253 -1.13 5.57 3.66
N SER A 254 -1.59 5.35 2.44
CA SER A 254 -1.11 4.26 1.56
C SER A 254 0.37 4.41 1.21
N ARG A 255 0.80 5.64 0.90
CA ARG A 255 2.23 5.93 0.72
C ARG A 255 3.02 5.68 2.00
N LYS A 256 2.49 6.06 3.17
CA LYS A 256 3.16 5.80 4.45
C LYS A 256 3.21 4.30 4.77
N LEU A 257 2.17 3.54 4.41
CA LEU A 257 2.13 2.09 4.52
C LEU A 257 3.19 1.42 3.64
N ALA A 258 3.37 1.87 2.40
CA ALA A 258 4.46 1.37 1.53
C ALA A 258 5.85 1.63 2.14
N CYS A 259 6.07 2.82 2.72
CA CYS A 259 7.31 3.11 3.45
C CYS A 259 7.49 2.20 4.67
N LEU A 260 6.40 1.92 5.40
CA LEU A 260 6.42 1.01 6.54
C LEU A 260 6.79 -0.41 6.09
N PHE A 261 6.17 -0.93 5.03
CA PHE A 261 6.48 -2.25 4.47
C PHE A 261 7.96 -2.37 4.10
N TRP A 262 8.53 -1.35 3.45
CA TRP A 262 9.97 -1.32 3.17
C TRP A 262 10.80 -1.46 4.45
N CYS A 263 10.47 -0.73 5.52
CA CYS A 263 11.21 -0.84 6.79
C CYS A 263 11.07 -2.23 7.42
N LEU A 264 9.88 -2.82 7.44
CA LEU A 264 9.64 -4.14 8.03
C LEU A 264 10.41 -5.23 7.26
N LEU A 265 10.34 -5.19 5.93
CA LEU A 265 10.98 -6.17 5.07
C LEU A 265 12.51 -6.05 5.10
N THR A 266 13.07 -4.84 4.99
CA THR A 266 14.54 -4.64 5.00
C THR A 266 15.17 -4.95 6.36
N ARG A 267 14.45 -4.72 7.47
CA ARG A 267 14.95 -4.98 8.83
C ARG A 267 14.64 -6.38 9.33
N SER A 268 13.83 -7.14 8.61
CA SER A 268 13.28 -8.41 9.05
C SER A 268 12.57 -8.36 10.42
N GLU A 269 11.87 -7.26 10.69
CA GLU A 269 11.19 -7.00 11.95
C GLU A 269 9.67 -6.90 11.78
N ASP A 270 8.94 -7.45 12.74
CA ASP A 270 7.48 -7.31 12.82
C ASP A 270 7.06 -5.87 13.15
N HIS A 271 5.79 -5.57 12.89
CA HIS A 271 5.27 -4.25 13.21
C HIS A 271 5.31 -3.98 14.73
N ALA A 272 6.04 -2.94 15.14
CA ALA A 272 6.20 -2.59 16.56
C ALA A 272 4.88 -2.35 17.32
N TYR A 273 3.82 -1.94 16.61
CA TYR A 273 2.47 -1.74 17.17
C TYR A 273 1.49 -2.81 16.67
N ALA A 274 2.00 -4.02 16.39
CA ALA A 274 1.18 -5.17 16.07
C ALA A 274 0.22 -5.47 17.23
N GLN A 275 -0.90 -6.11 16.87
CA GLN A 275 -1.85 -6.67 17.83
C GLN A 275 -1.78 -8.18 17.66
N PRO A 276 -0.95 -8.90 18.46
CA PRO A 276 -0.68 -10.31 18.28
C PRO A 276 -1.94 -11.17 18.16
N SER A 277 -2.99 -10.88 18.94
CA SER A 277 -4.27 -11.58 18.86
C SER A 277 -4.96 -11.44 17.49
N LEU A 278 -4.87 -10.26 16.86
CA LEU A 278 -5.39 -10.03 15.52
C LEU A 278 -4.53 -10.75 14.47
N THR A 279 -3.21 -10.70 14.61
CA THR A 279 -2.29 -11.42 13.72
C THR A 279 -2.56 -12.92 13.78
N LYS A 280 -2.65 -13.50 14.97
CA LYS A 280 -3.01 -14.91 15.18
C LYS A 280 -4.36 -15.25 14.54
N LYS A 281 -5.37 -14.38 14.65
CA LYS A 281 -6.67 -14.57 13.98
C LYS A 281 -6.55 -14.55 12.46
N LYS A 282 -5.71 -13.68 11.89
CA LYS A 282 -5.47 -13.62 10.44
C LYS A 282 -4.75 -14.88 9.95
N LEU A 283 -3.70 -15.31 10.65
CA LEU A 283 -2.97 -16.54 10.36
C LEU A 283 -3.88 -17.76 10.46
N ARG A 284 -4.72 -17.84 11.51
CA ARG A 284 -5.68 -18.94 11.63
C ARG A 284 -6.69 -18.98 10.47
N ARG A 285 -7.15 -17.82 9.99
CA ARG A 285 -8.02 -17.76 8.79
C ARG A 285 -7.27 -18.22 7.54
N LEU A 286 -5.98 -17.90 7.46
CA LEU A 286 -5.12 -18.32 6.38
C LEU A 286 -4.92 -19.84 6.37
N GLU A 287 -4.61 -20.45 7.52
CA GLU A 287 -4.54 -21.90 7.70
C GLU A 287 -5.83 -22.60 7.27
N LEU A 288 -6.99 -22.09 7.70
CA LEU A 288 -8.29 -22.64 7.32
C LEU A 288 -8.54 -22.52 5.81
N ALA A 289 -8.12 -21.42 5.19
CA ALA A 289 -8.23 -21.24 3.75
C ALA A 289 -7.32 -22.22 2.99
N ALA A 290 -6.14 -22.53 3.53
CA ALA A 290 -5.20 -23.52 3.00
C ALA A 290 -5.65 -24.98 3.21
N GLY A 291 -6.73 -25.22 3.96
CA GLY A 291 -7.31 -26.56 4.17
C GLY A 291 -7.08 -27.16 5.56
N ALA A 292 -6.55 -26.40 6.52
CA ALA A 292 -6.39 -26.89 7.88
C ALA A 292 -7.74 -27.27 8.52
N PRO A 293 -7.80 -28.31 9.36
CA PRO A 293 -9.04 -28.73 10.00
C PRO A 293 -9.56 -27.66 10.96
N ARG A 294 -10.89 -27.57 11.09
CA ARG A 294 -11.54 -26.74 12.11
C ARG A 294 -11.44 -27.45 13.46
N GLY A 295 -10.71 -26.85 14.40
CA GLY A 295 -10.61 -27.34 15.77
C GLY A 295 -11.81 -26.91 16.63
N ALA A 296 -12.05 -27.64 17.71
CA ALA A 296 -13.03 -27.28 18.72
C ALA A 296 -12.67 -25.96 19.42
N VAL A 297 -13.66 -25.10 19.63
CA VAL A 297 -13.49 -23.85 20.40
C VAL A 297 -13.80 -24.15 21.85
N LYS A 298 -12.81 -24.00 22.73
CA LYS A 298 -13.01 -24.18 24.18
C LYS A 298 -13.98 -23.11 24.73
N PRO A 299 -14.87 -23.45 25.67
CA PRO A 299 -15.69 -22.46 26.40
C PRO A 299 -14.81 -21.37 27.03
N GLY A 300 -15.31 -20.14 27.14
CA GLY A 300 -14.56 -19.01 27.73
C GLY A 300 -13.50 -18.35 26.84
N THR A 301 -13.12 -18.98 25.72
CA THR A 301 -12.14 -18.44 24.75
C THR A 301 -12.51 -17.03 24.23
N TRP A 302 -13.80 -16.72 24.13
CA TRP A 302 -14.25 -15.41 23.65
C TRP A 302 -13.93 -14.27 24.63
N ALA A 303 -14.22 -14.46 25.93
CA ALA A 303 -13.99 -13.44 26.96
C ALA A 303 -12.49 -13.15 27.12
N ALA A 304 -11.65 -14.19 27.21
CA ALA A 304 -10.19 -14.05 27.28
C ALA A 304 -9.63 -13.31 26.05
N ASN A 305 -10.09 -13.66 24.85
CA ASN A 305 -9.69 -12.97 23.63
C ASN A 305 -10.17 -11.51 23.57
N LYS A 306 -11.31 -11.18 24.19
CA LYS A 306 -11.84 -9.82 24.23
C LYS A 306 -10.95 -8.94 25.13
N ALA A 307 -10.67 -9.37 26.36
CA ALA A 307 -9.82 -8.65 27.29
C ALA A 307 -8.41 -8.41 26.71
N MET A 308 -7.79 -9.45 26.13
CA MET A 308 -6.50 -9.33 25.46
C MET A 308 -6.53 -8.31 24.31
N ARG A 309 -7.56 -8.34 23.45
CA ARG A 309 -7.70 -7.37 22.36
C ARG A 309 -7.89 -5.94 22.86
N GLU A 310 -8.61 -5.76 23.97
CA GLU A 310 -8.80 -4.44 24.57
C GLU A 310 -7.48 -3.88 25.11
N ALA A 311 -6.69 -4.71 25.80
CA ALA A 311 -5.35 -4.34 26.27
C ALA A 311 -4.39 -4.01 25.12
N GLU A 312 -4.32 -4.87 24.10
CA GLU A 312 -3.51 -4.61 22.88
C GLU A 312 -3.93 -3.31 22.18
N ARG A 313 -5.24 -3.04 22.13
CA ARG A 313 -5.79 -1.83 21.53
C ARG A 313 -5.45 -0.59 22.35
N GLU A 314 -5.43 -0.69 23.68
CA GLU A 314 -5.02 0.40 24.57
C GLU A 314 -3.54 0.73 24.43
N LEU A 315 -2.66 -0.28 24.38
CA LEU A 315 -1.23 -0.08 24.09
C LEU A 315 -1.03 0.68 22.76
N ALA A 316 -1.80 0.31 21.72
CA ALA A 316 -1.77 1.00 20.44
C ALA A 316 -2.32 2.44 20.52
N ARG A 317 -3.29 2.74 21.39
CA ARG A 317 -3.75 4.12 21.67
C ARG A 317 -2.67 4.94 22.37
N GLN A 318 -1.98 4.37 23.35
CA GLN A 318 -0.86 5.05 24.03
C GLN A 318 0.25 5.40 23.04
N ALA A 319 0.60 4.47 22.15
CA ALA A 319 1.53 4.72 21.07
C ALA A 319 1.06 5.83 20.10
N GLU A 320 -0.24 5.90 19.82
CA GLU A 320 -0.83 6.96 19.01
C GLU A 320 -0.66 8.34 19.69
N VAL A 321 -0.95 8.43 20.98
CA VAL A 321 -0.79 9.66 21.77
C VAL A 321 0.68 10.08 21.83
N ALA A 322 1.59 9.14 22.09
CA ALA A 322 3.02 9.39 22.09
C ALA A 322 3.48 9.95 20.72
N TYR A 323 3.04 9.33 19.62
CA TYR A 323 3.35 9.82 18.27
C TYR A 323 2.81 11.22 18.01
N LYS A 324 1.58 11.52 18.44
CA LYS A 324 0.98 12.87 18.34
C LYS A 324 1.84 13.91 19.07
N ARG A 325 2.31 13.60 20.29
CA ARG A 325 3.23 14.47 21.07
C ARG A 325 4.55 14.70 20.35
N THR A 326 5.24 13.64 19.93
CA THR A 326 6.53 13.73 19.22
C THR A 326 6.42 14.58 17.93
N VAL A 327 5.34 14.43 17.18
CA VAL A 327 5.12 15.22 15.95
C VAL A 327 4.86 16.68 16.28
N ALA A 328 4.09 16.99 17.32
CA ALA A 328 3.85 18.35 17.76
C ALA A 328 5.15 19.04 18.21
N ASP A 329 5.97 18.36 19.01
CA ASP A 329 7.29 18.86 19.43
C ASP A 329 8.20 19.15 18.23
N TRP A 330 8.27 18.21 17.29
CA TRP A 330 9.05 18.38 16.07
C TRP A 330 8.58 19.58 15.23
N GLN A 331 7.26 19.79 15.10
CA GLN A 331 6.71 20.94 14.37
C GLN A 331 7.03 22.27 15.06
N ARG A 332 6.94 22.32 16.40
CA ARG A 332 7.37 23.51 17.18
C ARG A 332 8.84 23.81 16.98
N GLY A 333 9.70 22.79 16.97
CA GLY A 333 11.13 22.93 16.71
C GLY A 333 11.46 23.45 15.30
N GLN A 334 10.67 23.08 14.30
CA GLN A 334 10.82 23.63 12.93
C GLN A 334 10.38 25.09 12.84
N ALA A 335 9.27 25.47 13.50
CA ALA A 335 8.80 26.85 13.53
C ALA A 335 9.84 27.79 14.17
N LYS A 336 10.50 27.36 15.25
CA LYS A 336 11.58 28.13 15.90
C LYS A 336 12.80 28.37 15.00
N LYS A 337 13.13 27.45 14.09
CA LYS A 337 14.23 27.65 13.11
C LYS A 337 13.88 28.62 11.98
N GLY A 338 12.59 28.80 11.67
CA GLY A 338 12.13 29.81 10.71
C GLY A 338 12.04 31.21 11.32
N ALA A 339 11.79 31.31 12.63
CA ALA A 339 11.66 32.58 13.34
C ALA A 339 13.00 33.25 13.71
N SER A 340 14.14 32.54 13.58
CA SER A 340 15.47 33.10 13.83
C SER A 340 16.12 33.75 12.60
N VAL A 341 15.39 33.93 11.50
CA VAL A 341 15.86 34.73 10.36
C VAL A 341 15.37 36.16 10.55
N THR A 342 16.07 36.92 11.40
CA THR A 342 15.92 38.38 11.48
C THR A 342 16.47 38.98 10.18
N PRO A 343 15.69 39.70 9.36
CA PRO A 343 16.23 40.43 8.22
C PRO A 343 16.92 41.68 8.77
N GLY A 344 18.24 41.66 8.83
CA GLY A 344 19.02 42.84 9.22
C GLY A 344 20.03 42.57 10.33
N ARG A 345 21.03 41.75 10.06
CA ARG A 345 22.37 41.96 10.65
C ARG A 345 23.41 41.33 9.75
N ALA A 346 23.98 42.14 8.85
CA ALA A 346 25.24 41.83 8.21
C ALA A 346 26.31 41.88 9.30
N SER A 347 26.84 40.72 9.70
CA SER A 347 28.08 40.64 10.47
C SER A 347 29.14 39.97 9.63
N ASN A 348 30.03 40.79 9.10
CA ASN A 348 31.34 40.39 8.59
C ASN A 348 32.17 39.81 9.74
N ARG A 349 32.49 38.51 9.71
CA ARG A 349 33.73 37.95 10.26
C ARG A 349 33.94 36.50 9.81
N PRO A 350 35.20 36.06 9.64
CA PRO A 350 35.55 34.92 8.81
C PRO A 350 35.39 33.57 9.51
N SER A 351 35.28 32.54 8.68
CA SER A 351 35.10 31.13 9.02
C SER A 351 36.20 30.59 9.95
N GLY A 352 35.78 29.96 11.04
CA GLY A 352 36.65 29.13 11.87
C GLY A 352 35.85 28.05 12.60
N GLY A 353 36.27 26.79 12.45
CA GLY A 353 35.85 25.69 13.32
C GLY A 353 34.83 24.72 12.73
N LYS A 354 35.33 23.61 12.17
CA LYS A 354 34.55 22.39 11.94
C LYS A 354 34.03 21.88 13.30
N ALA A 355 32.74 22.08 13.58
CA ALA A 355 32.05 21.33 14.64
C ALA A 355 31.12 20.30 13.98
N ALA A 356 31.56 19.06 13.92
CA ALA A 356 30.73 17.93 13.55
C ALA A 356 29.54 17.86 14.52
N ARG A 357 28.31 18.10 14.02
CA ARG A 357 27.08 17.88 14.78
C ARG A 357 26.12 17.01 13.99
N GLN A 358 25.90 15.83 14.54
CA GLN A 358 25.00 14.80 14.05
C GLN A 358 23.57 15.35 13.97
N THR A 359 23.03 15.44 12.75
CA THR A 359 21.62 15.75 12.52
C THR A 359 20.80 14.47 12.63
N THR A 360 20.35 14.14 13.84
CA THR A 360 19.38 13.07 14.06
C THR A 360 17.99 13.51 13.62
N SER A 361 17.67 13.21 12.37
CA SER A 361 16.29 13.15 11.87
C SER A 361 15.48 12.14 12.71
N PRO A 362 14.17 12.32 12.95
CA PRO A 362 13.35 11.45 13.83
C PRO A 362 13.16 10.01 13.31
N TRP A 363 13.94 9.60 12.31
CA TRP A 363 13.95 8.27 11.71
C TRP A 363 15.02 7.34 12.30
N ARG A 364 15.83 7.81 13.27
CA ARG A 364 16.76 6.96 14.03
C ARG A 364 16.38 6.98 15.51
N LEU A 365 15.53 6.04 15.91
CA LEU A 365 15.49 5.58 17.30
C LEU A 365 16.50 4.43 17.39
N ARG A 366 17.58 4.62 18.15
CA ARG A 366 18.37 3.50 18.66
C ARG A 366 17.48 2.79 19.68
N PHE A 367 17.14 1.55 19.41
CA PHE A 367 16.45 0.67 20.34
C PHE A 367 17.50 0.04 21.24
N ALA A 368 17.42 0.28 22.54
CA ALA A 368 18.11 -0.56 23.53
C ALA A 368 17.32 -1.86 23.64
N SER A 369 17.93 -2.95 23.22
CA SER A 369 17.45 -4.32 23.41
C SER A 369 17.63 -4.71 24.87
N SER A 370 16.51 -4.92 25.58
CA SER A 370 16.50 -5.66 26.84
C SER A 370 15.06 -6.09 27.14
N VAL A 371 14.64 -7.22 26.58
CA VAL A 371 13.67 -8.10 27.26
C VAL A 371 14.15 -9.53 27.04
N ALA A 372 14.51 -10.15 28.16
CA ALA A 372 15.05 -11.48 28.28
C ALA A 372 14.10 -12.56 27.77
N ARG A 373 14.68 -13.60 27.16
CA ARG A 373 14.03 -14.88 26.92
C ARG A 373 13.77 -15.56 28.27
N ALA A 374 12.52 -15.63 28.69
CA ALA A 374 12.09 -16.64 29.64
C ALA A 374 11.62 -17.87 28.85
N ARG A 375 12.46 -18.92 28.85
CA ARG A 375 12.07 -20.29 28.52
C ARG A 375 11.03 -20.73 29.55
N PHE A 376 9.92 -21.31 29.12
CA PHE A 376 9.19 -22.27 29.94
C PHE A 376 9.07 -23.58 29.17
N ARG A 377 9.64 -24.61 29.81
CA ARG A 377 9.48 -26.04 29.51
C ARG A 377 8.17 -26.51 30.16
N LEU A 378 7.64 -27.59 29.56
CA LEU A 378 6.45 -28.40 29.89
C LEU A 378 5.11 -27.80 29.43
#